data_AF-A0A5P8WI27-F1
#
_entry.id   AF-A0A5P8WI27-F1
#
_cell.length_a   1.000
_cell.length_b   1.000
_cell.length_c   1.000
_cell.angle_alpha   90.00
_cell.angle_beta   90.00
_cell.angle_gamma   90.00
#
_symmetry.space_group_name_H-M   'P 1'
#
loop_
_entity.id
_entity.type
_entity.pdbx_description
1 polymer ?
#
loop_
_entity_poly.entity_id
_entity_poly.type
_entity_poly.pdbx_seq_one_letter_code
_entity_poly.pdbx_strand_id
1 'polypeptide(L)' 'MAKLPKNCSDLTAASLLLFLRRYGGSAPLHSINFSRTVIQSLLDRELVRVQNTKHGFLLTITQDSDKLPTN' A
#
# COMPACT_ATOMS: atom_id res chain seq x y z
N MET A 1 -13.94 -18.39 15.64
CA MET A 1 -12.71 -17.63 15.33
C MET A 1 -12.48 -17.69 13.83
N ALA A 2 -12.75 -16.59 13.12
CA ALA A 2 -12.75 -16.57 11.66
C ALA A 2 -11.32 -16.66 11.13
N LYS A 3 -11.05 -17.73 10.38
CA LYS A 3 -9.76 -18.00 9.72
C LYS A 3 -9.61 -17.02 8.56
N LEU A 4 -8.82 -15.97 8.75
CA LEU A 4 -8.48 -14.98 7.72
C LEU A 4 -7.77 -15.71 6.55
N PRO A 5 -8.24 -15.59 5.30
CA PRO A 5 -7.53 -16.15 4.15
C PRO A 5 -6.26 -15.32 3.94
N LYS A 6 -5.12 -15.88 4.34
CA LYS A 6 -3.86 -15.17 4.64
C LYS A 6 -2.76 -15.42 3.59
N ASN A 7 -3.15 -15.66 2.34
CA ASN A 7 -2.22 -16.22 1.35
C ASN A 7 -2.19 -15.42 0.04
N CYS A 8 -3.35 -15.02 -0.49
CA CYS A 8 -3.39 -14.32 -1.78
C CYS A 8 -3.19 -12.81 -1.62
N SER A 9 -3.81 -12.21 -0.60
CA SER A 9 -3.75 -10.78 -0.32
C SER A 9 -2.35 -10.30 0.07
N ASP A 10 -1.58 -11.12 0.78
CA ASP A 10 -0.25 -10.74 1.28
C ASP A 10 0.79 -10.71 0.13
N LEU A 11 0.73 -11.63 -0.84
CA LEU A 11 1.57 -11.59 -2.05
C LEU A 11 1.24 -10.39 -2.94
N THR A 12 -0.05 -10.08 -3.08
CA THR A 12 -0.52 -8.93 -3.85
C THR A 12 -0.14 -7.61 -3.17
N ALA A 13 -0.23 -7.56 -1.83
CA ALA A 13 0.22 -6.43 -1.02
C ALA A 13 1.72 -6.18 -1.18
N ALA A 14 2.55 -7.22 -1.09
CA ALA A 14 3.99 -7.11 -1.31
C ALA A 14 4.31 -6.61 -2.74
N SER A 15 3.56 -7.08 -3.74
CA SER A 15 3.71 -6.64 -5.13
C SER A 15 3.34 -5.16 -5.31
N LEU A 16 2.26 -4.67 -4.69
CA LEU A 16 1.91 -3.24 -4.69
C LEU A 16 3.00 -2.41 -4.01
N LEU A 17 3.51 -2.83 -2.85
CA LEU A 17 4.58 -2.10 -2.16
C LEU A 17 5.85 -2.00 -3.01
N LEU A 18 6.25 -3.09 -3.67
CA LEU A 18 7.38 -3.09 -4.60
C LEU A 18 7.13 -2.20 -5.82
N PHE A 19 5.91 -2.22 -6.37
CA PHE A 19 5.53 -1.36 -7.49
C PHE A 19 5.60 0.12 -7.11
N LEU A 20 5.02 0.48 -5.96
CA LEU A 20 5.08 1.83 -5.42
C LEU A 20 6.52 2.26 -5.18
N ARG A 21 7.36 1.40 -4.58
CA ARG A 21 8.78 1.68 -4.35
C ARG A 21 9.54 1.93 -5.66
N ARG A 22 9.23 1.19 -6.73
CA ARG A 22 9.78 1.43 -8.07
C ARG A 22 9.31 2.74 -8.69
N TYR A 23 8.10 3.17 -8.39
CA TYR A 23 7.51 4.43 -8.86
C TYR A 23 7.87 5.65 -8.00
N GLY A 24 8.80 5.53 -7.05
CA GLY A 24 9.20 6.65 -6.17
C GLY A 24 8.35 6.79 -4.91
N GLY A 25 7.69 5.72 -4.49
CA GLY A 25 6.93 5.62 -3.24
C GLY A 25 5.45 6.01 -3.36
N SER A 26 4.97 6.38 -4.53
CA SER A 26 3.55 6.74 -4.72
C SER A 26 3.04 6.40 -6.12
N ALA A 27 1.78 5.97 -6.22
CA ALA A 27 1.11 5.69 -7.49
C ALA A 27 -0.38 6.03 -7.44
N PRO A 28 -0.97 6.49 -8.55
CA PRO A 28 -2.39 6.84 -8.58
C PRO A 28 -3.28 5.61 -8.49
N LEU A 29 -4.34 5.71 -7.67
CA LEU A 29 -5.31 4.65 -7.39
C LEU A 29 -6.04 4.19 -8.66
N HIS A 30 -6.20 5.08 -9.63
CA HIS A 30 -6.79 4.75 -10.94
C HIS A 30 -5.86 3.91 -11.84
N SER A 31 -4.55 3.99 -11.63
CA SER A 31 -3.56 3.30 -12.46
C SER A 31 -3.20 1.93 -11.90
N ILE A 32 -3.63 1.62 -10.68
CA ILE A 32 -3.31 0.37 -10.01
C ILE A 32 -4.50 -0.59 -10.12
N ASN A 33 -4.26 -1.76 -10.71
CA ASN A 33 -5.30 -2.77 -10.89
C ASN A 33 -5.37 -3.74 -9.69
N PHE A 34 -5.50 -3.19 -8.47
CA PHE A 34 -5.57 -3.99 -7.24
C PHE A 34 -6.98 -3.99 -6.64
N SER A 35 -7.34 -5.13 -6.05
CA SER A 35 -8.62 -5.27 -5.35
C SER A 35 -8.72 -4.29 -4.17
N ARG A 36 -9.89 -3.66 -4.03
CA ARG A 36 -10.21 -2.77 -2.91
C ARG A 36 -9.95 -3.40 -1.54
N THR A 37 -10.19 -4.69 -1.40
CA THR A 37 -9.93 -5.46 -0.16
C THR A 37 -8.45 -5.49 0.23
N VAL A 38 -7.54 -5.58 -0.76
CA VAL A 38 -6.08 -5.54 -0.53
C VAL A 38 -5.66 -4.13 -0.14
N ILE A 39 -6.19 -3.12 -0.84
CA ILE A 39 -5.92 -1.70 -0.53
C ILE A 39 -6.41 -1.35 0.88
N GLN A 40 -7.62 -1.77 1.25
CA GLN A 40 -8.16 -1.58 2.60
C GLN A 40 -7.33 -2.30 3.65
N SER A 41 -6.90 -3.53 3.40
CA SER A 41 -6.03 -4.27 4.33
C SER A 41 -4.68 -3.59 4.54
N LEU A 42 -4.14 -2.94 3.49
CA LEU A 42 -2.89 -2.19 3.58
C LEU A 42 -3.05 -0.85 4.29
N LEU A 43 -4.19 -0.18 4.10
CA LEU A 43 -4.56 1.03 4.83
C LEU A 43 -4.79 0.75 6.32
N ASP A 44 -5.47 -0.36 6.63
CA ASP A 44 -5.73 -0.85 7.99
C ASP A 44 -4.43 -1.18 8.73
N ARG A 45 -3.45 -1.75 8.01
CA ARG A 45 -2.09 -1.99 8.52
C ARG A 45 -1.18 -0.75 8.48
N GLU A 46 -1.70 0.42 8.10
CA GLU A 46 -0.96 1.68 7.95
C GLU A 46 0.27 1.63 7.03
N LEU A 47 0.40 0.61 6.17
CA LEU A 47 1.53 0.43 5.26
C LEU A 47 1.47 1.36 4.05
N VAL A 48 0.28 1.83 3.72
CA VAL A 48 0.03 2.79 2.65
C VAL A 48 -0.96 3.85 3.13
N ARG A 49 -0.87 5.05 2.56
CA ARG A 49 -1.83 6.14 2.76
C ARG A 49 -2.44 6.55 1.44
N VAL A 50 -3.73 6.84 1.46
CA VAL A 50 -4.42 7.44 0.32
C VAL A 50 -4.40 8.96 0.50
N GLN A 51 -3.82 9.65 -0.46
CA GLN A 51 -3.81 11.10 -0.57
C GLN A 51 -4.72 11.52 -1.71
N ASN A 52 -5.73 12.34 -1.43
CA ASN A 52 -6.56 12.92 -2.47
C ASN A 52 -5.81 14.10 -3.10
N THR A 53 -5.38 13.94 -4.35
CA THR A 53 -4.84 15.02 -5.18
C THR A 53 -5.97 15.64 -5.99
N LYS A 54 -5.83 16.90 -6.45
CA LYS A 54 -6.87 17.56 -7.26
C LYS A 54 -7.28 16.79 -8.54
N HIS A 55 -6.47 15.81 -8.96
CA HIS A 55 -6.70 14.96 -10.12
C HIS A 55 -7.11 13.52 -9.77
N GLY A 56 -7.33 13.21 -8.49
CA GLY A 56 -7.80 11.90 -8.02
C GLY A 56 -7.03 11.37 -6.81
N PHE A 57 -7.25 10.10 -6.49
CA PHE A 57 -6.61 9.46 -5.34
C PHE A 57 -5.22 8.96 -5.72
N LEU A 58 -4.22 9.32 -4.92
CA LEU A 58 -2.86 8.83 -4.96
C LEU A 58 -2.63 7.91 -3.77
N LEU A 59 -1.99 6.79 -3.99
CA LEU A 59 -1.67 5.81 -2.96
C LEU A 59 -0.16 5.87 -2.74
N THR A 60 0.24 6.21 -1.52
CA THR A 60 1.64 6.45 -1.14
C THR A 60 2.04 5.41 -0.10
N ILE A 61 3.24 4.82 -0.23
CA ILE A 61 3.75 3.96 0.84
C ILE A 61 4.06 4.81 2.07
N THR A 62 3.60 4.37 3.22
CA THR A 62 4.04 4.94 4.49
C THR A 62 5.40 4.32 4.76
N GLN A 63 6.46 5.11 4.59
CA GLN A 63 7.84 4.72 4.79
C GLN A 63 8.13 4.50 6.29
N ASP A 64 7.45 3.56 6.95
CA ASP A 64 7.65 3.26 8.38
C ASP A 64 8.49 1.99 8.57
N SER A 65 9.49 1.77 7.71
CA SER A 65 10.51 0.75 7.95
C SER A 65 11.94 1.26 7.73
N ASP A 66 12.12 2.57 7.60
CA ASP A 66 13.45 3.20 7.63
C ASP A 66 13.47 4.39 8.60
N LYS A 67 12.82 4.23 9.76
CA LYS A 67 13.27 4.92 10.97
C LYS A 67 14.40 4.07 11.56
N LEU A 68 15.55 4.09 10.89
CA LEU A 68 16.81 3.77 11.55
C LEU A 68 17.17 5.02 12.36
N PRO A 69 17.22 4.95 13.71
CA PRO A 69 17.74 6.06 14.49
C PRO A 69 19.25 5.99 14.38
N THR A 70 19.86 6.75 13.48
CA THR A 70 21.29 7.06 13.59
C THR A 70 21.43 8.45 14.17
N ASN A 71 21.52 8.41 15.51
CA ASN A 71 22.25 9.31 16.40
C ASN A 71 23.30 10.21 15.73
#